data_AF-A0A9D7KLH2-F1
#
_entry.id   AF-A0A9D7KLH2-F1
#
_cell.length_a   1.000
_cell.length_b   1.000
_cell.length_c   1.000
_cell.angle_alpha   90.00
_cell.angle_beta   90.00
_cell.angle_gamma   90.00
#
_symmetry.space_group_name_H-M   'P 1'
#
loop_
_entity.id
_entity.type
_entity.pdbx_description
1 polymer ?
#
loop_
_entity_poly.entity_id
_entity_poly.type
_entity_poly.pdbx_seq_one_letter_code
_entity_poly.pdbx_strand_id
1 'polypeptide(L)'
;MTVVDDEAPVLTCPVAVAANTIAGQCYYGYSPTIASNAVTDNCSAYAALTITYRVFNPDNSISGPFANGSAYNFAKGVSQIEYKVTDVAGNTVICMQQVTVNENIPPVITCPSGSPFTRSNTTGLCGYVANGAEFNATATDNCGVISLTHNYGAWGNPNSLAGATFPVGSTVVTWTAKDASGNTITCSITITLNDTQAPAFVNCPTATFTVGADADCQTGVIWSIPVAQDNCGTVTVAETSAGGPYYGTQLAPGTYNIQYVAYDGATPVNTDTCNFTIIVVDDSDPLLVCPEDMTVVSDAGVCTWTSAAGELNPLLAVDNCPGYTLTHSINGSPAVNGVVPVGTVFAAGLSTVTYTLATQRHQRMW
;
A
#
# COMPACT_ATOMS: atom_id res chain seq x y z
N MET A 1 -38.60 95.72 -1.18
CA MET A 1 -38.15 94.87 -0.05
C MET A 1 -38.25 93.44 -0.54
N THR A 2 -37.13 92.74 -0.63
CA THR A 2 -37.09 91.31 -0.96
C THR A 2 -36.76 90.56 0.31
N VAL A 3 -37.63 89.64 0.71
CA VAL A 3 -37.34 88.68 1.76
C VAL A 3 -36.64 87.51 1.07
N VAL A 4 -35.47 87.14 1.57
CA VAL A 4 -34.70 85.98 1.11
C VAL A 4 -34.55 85.05 2.30
N ASP A 5 -34.53 83.75 2.01
CA ASP A 5 -34.31 82.71 3.00
C ASP A 5 -32.80 82.39 3.04
N ASP A 6 -32.18 82.69 4.18
CA ASP A 6 -30.75 82.47 4.45
C ASP A 6 -30.51 81.42 5.55
N GLU A 7 -31.55 80.75 6.03
CA GLU A 7 -31.46 79.73 7.06
C GLU A 7 -31.40 78.33 6.42
N ALA A 8 -30.47 77.50 6.88
CA ALA A 8 -30.42 76.11 6.44
C ALA A 8 -31.47 75.25 7.15
N PRO A 9 -31.94 74.15 6.52
CA PRO A 9 -32.81 73.20 7.19
C PRO A 9 -32.20 72.66 8.48
N VAL A 10 -33.05 72.40 9.47
CA VAL A 10 -32.65 71.73 10.72
C VAL A 10 -32.86 70.23 10.55
N LEU A 11 -31.78 69.46 10.67
CA LEU A 11 -31.77 68.01 10.46
C LEU A 11 -31.36 67.26 11.72
N THR A 12 -32.18 66.29 12.13
CA THR A 12 -31.83 65.30 13.16
C THR A 12 -31.22 64.08 12.50
N CYS A 13 -29.96 63.78 12.83
CA CYS A 13 -29.22 62.66 12.23
C CYS A 13 -29.89 61.32 12.56
N PRO A 14 -30.03 60.40 11.59
CA PRO A 14 -30.38 59.02 11.87
C PRO A 14 -29.36 58.36 12.82
N VAL A 15 -29.84 57.48 13.70
CA VAL A 15 -28.98 56.70 14.61
C VAL A 15 -28.17 55.65 13.85
N ALA A 16 -27.05 55.21 14.43
CA ALA A 16 -26.22 54.16 13.82
C ALA A 16 -27.01 52.84 13.64
N VAL A 17 -26.67 52.10 12.57
CA VAL A 17 -27.26 50.79 12.24
C VAL A 17 -26.20 49.71 12.39
N ALA A 18 -26.53 48.62 13.08
CA ALA A 18 -25.72 47.41 13.15
C ALA A 18 -26.51 46.25 12.54
N ALA A 19 -25.90 45.54 11.59
CA ALA A 19 -26.52 44.42 10.88
C ALA A 19 -25.51 43.31 10.61
N ASN A 20 -26.01 42.14 10.23
CA ASN A 20 -25.20 41.02 9.79
C ASN A 20 -25.36 40.78 8.29
N THR A 21 -24.36 40.16 7.67
CA THR A 21 -24.48 39.60 6.32
C THR A 21 -25.61 38.57 6.25
N ILE A 22 -26.14 38.35 5.06
CA ILE A 22 -27.26 37.44 4.81
C ILE A 22 -26.73 36.17 4.12
N ALA A 23 -27.38 35.03 4.33
CA ALA A 23 -27.02 33.79 3.65
C ALA A 23 -26.99 34.00 2.12
N GLY A 24 -25.86 33.67 1.49
CA GLY A 24 -25.63 33.85 0.05
C GLY A 24 -25.27 35.27 -0.39
N GLN A 25 -25.14 36.24 0.52
CA GLN A 25 -24.74 37.62 0.20
C GLN A 25 -23.69 38.15 1.19
N CYS A 26 -22.62 38.78 0.68
CA CYS A 26 -21.59 39.42 1.52
C CYS A 26 -21.90 40.90 1.84
N TYR A 27 -23.17 41.26 1.87
CA TYR A 27 -23.62 42.63 2.13
C TYR A 27 -24.95 42.64 2.89
N TYR A 28 -25.27 43.81 3.41
CA TYR A 28 -26.56 44.13 4.03
C TYR A 28 -27.28 45.19 3.19
N GLY A 29 -28.48 44.87 2.68
CA GLY A 29 -29.31 45.81 1.95
C GLY A 29 -30.04 46.75 2.91
N TYR A 30 -29.85 48.06 2.74
CA TYR A 30 -30.50 49.09 3.54
C TYR A 30 -30.91 50.27 2.66
N SER A 31 -32.03 50.93 3.00
CA SER A 31 -32.52 52.13 2.30
C SER A 31 -32.39 53.35 3.21
N PRO A 32 -31.25 54.06 3.18
CA PRO A 32 -31.03 55.28 3.96
C PRO A 32 -32.15 56.29 3.70
N THR A 33 -32.88 56.66 4.75
CA THR A 33 -34.05 57.54 4.64
C THR A 33 -34.05 58.60 5.72
N ILE A 34 -34.16 59.87 5.31
CA ILE A 34 -34.59 60.98 6.18
C ILE A 34 -36.10 61.06 6.06
N ALA A 35 -36.81 60.85 7.17
CA ALA A 35 -38.26 60.97 7.25
C ALA A 35 -38.68 62.43 7.50
N SER A 36 -39.95 62.76 7.21
CA SER A 36 -40.47 64.12 7.32
C SER A 36 -40.46 64.72 8.73
N ASN A 37 -40.38 63.88 9.77
CA ASN A 37 -40.24 64.32 11.16
C ASN A 37 -38.78 64.54 11.59
N ALA A 38 -37.81 64.15 10.78
CA ALA A 38 -36.37 64.28 11.08
C ALA A 38 -35.77 65.56 10.49
N VAL A 39 -36.53 66.30 9.68
CA VAL A 39 -36.05 67.53 9.04
C VAL A 39 -37.17 68.57 9.00
N THR A 40 -36.82 69.80 9.35
CA THR A 40 -37.73 70.95 9.29
C THR A 40 -36.99 72.13 8.68
N ASP A 41 -37.74 72.97 7.99
CA ASP A 41 -37.25 74.21 7.43
C ASP A 41 -38.30 75.31 7.65
N ASN A 42 -37.86 76.57 7.77
CA ASN A 42 -38.73 77.70 8.08
C ASN A 42 -39.59 78.11 6.86
N CYS A 43 -39.10 77.89 5.63
CA CYS A 43 -39.66 78.41 4.39
C CYS A 43 -39.96 77.32 3.35
N SER A 44 -39.48 76.09 3.56
CA SER A 44 -39.66 74.94 2.67
C SER A 44 -40.42 73.80 3.35
N ALA A 45 -41.52 73.37 2.72
CA ALA A 45 -42.17 72.12 3.13
C ALA A 45 -41.28 70.91 2.78
N TYR A 46 -41.40 69.81 3.53
CA TYR A 46 -40.62 68.58 3.31
C TYR A 46 -40.60 68.11 1.85
N ALA A 47 -41.74 68.16 1.16
CA ALA A 47 -41.87 67.74 -0.24
C ALA A 47 -41.10 68.62 -1.24
N ALA A 48 -40.71 69.82 -0.83
CA ALA A 48 -39.90 70.77 -1.61
C ALA A 48 -38.40 70.66 -1.30
N LEU A 49 -38.01 69.91 -0.28
CA LEU A 49 -36.60 69.69 0.06
C LEU A 49 -35.95 68.69 -0.92
N THR A 50 -34.73 69.01 -1.36
CA THR A 50 -33.90 68.06 -2.09
C THR A 50 -33.04 67.28 -1.10
N ILE A 51 -33.36 66.00 -0.90
CA ILE A 51 -32.65 65.10 0.03
C ILE A 51 -31.87 64.06 -0.77
N THR A 52 -30.56 64.08 -0.58
CA THR A 52 -29.64 63.11 -1.19
C THR A 52 -28.72 62.51 -0.13
N TYR A 53 -28.12 61.36 -0.43
CA TYR A 53 -27.06 60.79 0.40
C TYR A 53 -25.92 60.25 -0.45
N ARG A 54 -24.71 60.22 0.10
CA ARG A 54 -23.57 59.45 -0.44
C ARG A 54 -23.03 58.53 0.63
N VAL A 55 -22.36 57.46 0.21
CA VAL A 55 -21.81 56.44 1.10
C VAL A 55 -20.30 56.44 0.99
N PHE A 56 -19.62 56.55 2.14
CA PHE A 56 -18.21 56.25 2.31
C PHE A 56 -18.09 54.77 2.68
N ASN A 57 -17.57 53.96 1.76
CA ASN A 57 -17.47 52.52 1.90
C ASN A 57 -16.26 52.11 2.76
N PRO A 58 -16.24 50.85 3.27
CA PRO A 58 -15.13 50.35 4.07
C PRO A 58 -13.78 50.32 3.32
N ASP A 59 -13.80 50.29 1.98
CA ASP A 59 -12.63 50.35 1.10
C ASP A 59 -12.19 51.79 0.76
N ASN A 60 -12.75 52.79 1.46
CA ASN A 60 -12.58 54.23 1.23
C ASN A 60 -13.11 54.75 -0.11
N SER A 61 -13.81 53.93 -0.90
CA SER A 61 -14.51 54.43 -2.07
C SER A 61 -15.75 55.24 -1.66
N ILE A 62 -16.18 56.13 -2.54
CA ILE A 62 -17.38 56.95 -2.33
C ILE A 62 -18.41 56.59 -3.40
N SER A 63 -19.61 56.25 -2.98
CA SER A 63 -20.75 55.95 -3.85
C SER A 63 -21.83 57.02 -3.75
N GLY A 64 -22.43 57.40 -4.88
CA GLY A 64 -23.53 58.37 -4.95
C GLY A 64 -23.13 59.70 -5.61
N PRO A 65 -23.96 60.76 -5.47
CA PRO A 65 -25.13 60.84 -4.59
C PRO A 65 -26.32 59.99 -5.08
N PHE A 66 -27.12 59.52 -4.13
CA PHE A 66 -28.35 58.77 -4.32
C PHE A 66 -29.55 59.57 -3.79
N ALA A 67 -30.75 59.31 -4.31
CA ALA A 67 -31.97 59.94 -3.80
C ALA A 67 -32.38 59.34 -2.44
N ASN A 68 -33.04 60.14 -1.60
CA ASN A 68 -33.60 59.70 -0.31
C ASN A 68 -34.41 58.39 -0.44
N GLY A 69 -34.13 57.40 0.40
CA GLY A 69 -34.81 56.10 0.38
C GLY A 69 -34.35 55.13 -0.72
N SER A 70 -33.42 55.52 -1.60
CA SER A 70 -32.80 54.60 -2.56
C SER A 70 -32.10 53.47 -1.80
N ALA A 71 -32.23 52.22 -2.27
CA ALA A 71 -31.54 51.08 -1.67
C ALA A 71 -30.04 51.11 -1.96
N TYR A 72 -29.24 50.69 -0.99
CA TYR A 72 -27.80 50.51 -1.09
C TYR A 72 -27.37 49.21 -0.42
N ASN A 73 -26.40 48.52 -1.02
CA ASN A 73 -25.82 47.29 -0.48
C ASN A 73 -24.54 47.63 0.30
N PHE A 74 -24.61 47.60 1.62
CA PHE A 74 -23.48 47.87 2.50
C PHE A 74 -22.61 46.62 2.62
N ALA A 75 -21.37 46.69 2.13
CA ALA A 75 -20.39 45.60 2.27
C ALA A 75 -20.00 45.38 3.74
N LYS A 76 -19.45 44.19 4.05
CA LYS A 76 -18.86 43.90 5.36
C LYS A 76 -17.88 45.00 5.78
N GLY A 77 -18.00 45.44 7.04
CA GLY A 77 -17.16 46.50 7.63
C GLY A 77 -17.98 47.70 8.08
N VAL A 78 -17.31 48.84 8.24
CA VAL A 78 -17.93 50.09 8.68
C VAL A 78 -18.05 51.03 7.49
N SER A 79 -19.27 51.42 7.18
CA SER A 79 -19.58 52.48 6.20
C SER A 79 -20.13 53.71 6.91
N GLN A 80 -19.97 54.87 6.28
CA GLN A 80 -20.61 56.10 6.73
C GLN A 80 -21.50 56.67 5.63
N ILE A 81 -22.72 57.04 5.98
CA ILE A 81 -23.66 57.72 5.09
C ILE A 81 -23.58 59.22 5.41
N GLU A 82 -23.34 60.05 4.40
CA GLU A 82 -23.49 61.50 4.49
C GLU A 82 -24.78 61.90 3.79
N TYR A 83 -25.74 62.41 4.54
CA TYR A 83 -26.95 63.01 4.01
C TYR A 83 -26.70 64.48 3.72
N LYS A 84 -27.27 64.96 2.62
CA LYS A 84 -27.34 66.38 2.27
C LYS A 84 -28.79 66.75 1.99
N VAL A 85 -29.30 67.70 2.76
CA VAL A 85 -30.62 68.33 2.55
C VAL A 85 -30.38 69.74 2.02
N THR A 86 -31.07 70.09 0.94
CA THR A 86 -31.06 71.44 0.34
C THR A 86 -32.49 71.96 0.26
N ASP A 87 -32.73 73.17 0.76
CA ASP A 87 -34.03 73.85 0.62
C ASP A 87 -34.24 74.45 -0.78
N VAL A 88 -35.35 75.16 -1.00
CA VAL A 88 -35.64 75.81 -2.28
C VAL A 88 -34.82 77.08 -2.55
N ALA A 89 -34.25 77.68 -1.51
CA ALA A 89 -33.39 78.86 -1.57
C ALA A 89 -31.91 78.50 -1.83
N GLY A 90 -31.55 77.24 -1.65
CA GLY A 90 -30.21 76.67 -1.85
C GLY A 90 -29.41 76.48 -0.57
N ASN A 91 -29.96 76.72 0.63
CA ASN A 91 -29.22 76.49 1.87
C ASN A 91 -29.16 74.99 2.18
N THR A 92 -28.06 74.55 2.79
CA THR A 92 -27.75 73.13 2.94
C THR A 92 -27.35 72.75 4.34
N VAL A 93 -27.80 71.57 4.80
CA VAL A 93 -27.32 70.91 6.01
C VAL A 93 -26.84 69.50 5.67
N ILE A 94 -25.78 69.06 6.34
CA ILE A 94 -25.25 67.69 6.22
C ILE A 94 -25.30 66.95 7.55
N CYS A 95 -25.46 65.63 7.49
CA CYS A 95 -25.31 64.78 8.66
C CYS A 95 -24.72 63.42 8.33
N MET A 96 -24.12 62.78 9.33
CA MET A 96 -23.49 61.47 9.20
C MET A 96 -24.27 60.40 9.97
N GLN A 97 -24.46 59.23 9.36
CA GLN A 97 -24.92 58.00 10.01
C GLN A 97 -23.88 56.90 9.79
N GLN A 98 -23.61 56.11 10.82
CA GLN A 98 -22.74 54.94 10.70
C GLN A 98 -23.56 53.67 10.42
N VAL A 99 -23.07 52.82 9.52
CA VAL A 99 -23.59 51.46 9.27
C VAL A 99 -22.46 50.46 9.48
N THR A 100 -22.63 49.56 10.44
CA THR A 100 -21.70 48.46 10.71
C THR A 100 -22.32 47.15 10.23
N VAL A 101 -21.66 46.48 9.27
CA VAL A 101 -22.05 45.16 8.77
C VAL A 101 -21.05 44.12 9.26
N ASN A 102 -21.50 43.25 10.15
CA ASN A 102 -20.72 42.12 10.65
C ASN A 102 -20.97 40.88 9.79
N GLU A 103 -19.96 40.04 9.67
CA GLU A 103 -20.09 38.72 9.04
C GLU A 103 -20.02 37.70 10.19
N ASN A 104 -21.02 36.81 10.25
CA ASN A 104 -21.25 35.86 11.34
C ASN A 104 -21.77 34.49 10.87
N ILE A 105 -21.72 34.25 9.57
CA ILE A 105 -22.14 33.01 8.92
C ILE A 105 -20.86 32.21 8.67
N PRO A 106 -20.67 31.07 9.35
CA PRO A 106 -19.48 30.26 9.12
C PRO A 106 -19.50 29.65 7.71
N PRO A 107 -18.33 29.31 7.15
CA PRO A 107 -18.24 28.65 5.87
C PRO A 107 -18.95 27.28 5.92
N VAL A 108 -19.43 26.82 4.77
CA VAL A 108 -19.93 25.46 4.56
C VAL A 108 -18.81 24.60 4.02
N ILE A 109 -18.46 23.52 4.73
CA ILE A 109 -17.48 22.53 4.27
C ILE A 109 -18.20 21.27 3.77
N THR A 110 -17.80 20.78 2.60
CA THR A 110 -18.24 19.49 2.06
C THR A 110 -17.06 18.53 2.09
N CYS A 111 -17.15 17.53 2.96
CA CYS A 111 -16.15 16.46 3.03
C CYS A 111 -16.24 15.54 1.80
N PRO A 112 -15.13 14.91 1.40
CA PRO A 112 -15.13 13.86 0.39
C PRO A 112 -16.20 12.80 0.67
N SER A 113 -17.02 12.50 -0.33
CA SER A 113 -18.01 11.43 -0.21
C SER A 113 -17.33 10.06 -0.22
N GLY A 114 -17.85 9.12 0.55
CA GLY A 114 -17.32 7.75 0.63
C GLY A 114 -16.36 7.47 1.78
N SER A 115 -16.17 8.40 2.72
CA SER A 115 -15.51 8.09 4.00
C SER A 115 -16.40 7.17 4.87
N PRO A 116 -15.85 6.12 5.52
CA PRO A 116 -14.43 5.73 5.53
C PRO A 116 -13.99 5.13 4.19
N PHE A 117 -12.81 5.54 3.71
CA PHE A 117 -12.20 5.02 2.50
C PHE A 117 -11.39 3.77 2.81
N THR A 118 -11.51 2.77 1.94
CA THR A 118 -10.61 1.61 1.96
C THR A 118 -9.85 1.53 0.65
N ARG A 119 -8.52 1.36 0.71
CA ARG A 119 -7.65 1.10 -0.45
C ARG A 119 -6.64 0.00 -0.12
N SER A 120 -6.11 -0.61 -1.16
CA SER A 120 -4.90 -1.44 -1.07
C SER A 120 -3.66 -0.58 -1.19
N ASN A 121 -2.53 -1.04 -0.65
CA ASN A 121 -1.24 -0.44 -0.91
C ASN A 121 -0.88 -0.45 -2.41
N THR A 122 -0.11 0.56 -2.83
CA THR A 122 0.45 0.65 -4.18
C THR A 122 1.54 -0.41 -4.37
N THR A 123 1.64 -1.00 -5.55
CA THR A 123 2.65 -2.03 -5.85
C THR A 123 4.07 -1.56 -5.51
N GLY A 124 4.79 -2.36 -4.74
CA GLY A 124 6.17 -2.06 -4.30
C GLY A 124 6.30 -1.01 -3.19
N LEU A 125 5.19 -0.54 -2.59
CA LEU A 125 5.18 0.46 -1.53
C LEU A 125 4.36 0.00 -0.32
N CYS A 126 4.88 0.18 0.90
CA CYS A 126 4.12 0.06 2.16
C CYS A 126 3.23 1.29 2.39
N GLY A 127 2.30 1.53 1.48
CA GLY A 127 1.43 2.69 1.50
C GLY A 127 0.69 2.88 0.19
N TYR A 128 -0.18 3.89 0.15
CA TYR A 128 -1.00 4.23 -1.02
C TYR A 128 -0.77 5.69 -1.41
N VAL A 129 -0.56 5.93 -2.69
CA VAL A 129 -0.46 7.28 -3.25
C VAL A 129 -1.86 7.73 -3.69
N ALA A 130 -2.36 8.81 -3.08
CA ALA A 130 -3.66 9.37 -3.40
C ALA A 130 -3.76 9.83 -4.85
N ASN A 131 -4.80 9.37 -5.54
CA ASN A 131 -5.03 9.66 -6.95
C ASN A 131 -5.91 10.90 -7.13
N GLY A 132 -5.31 11.97 -7.64
CA GLY A 132 -6.01 13.21 -7.93
C GLY A 132 -6.70 13.79 -6.68
N ALA A 133 -7.96 14.17 -6.80
CA ALA A 133 -8.69 14.87 -5.75
C ALA A 133 -9.54 13.96 -4.84
N GLU A 134 -9.31 12.64 -4.82
CA GLU A 134 -10.20 11.68 -4.15
C GLU A 134 -10.42 11.92 -2.65
N PHE A 135 -9.48 12.57 -1.96
CA PHE A 135 -9.56 12.90 -0.54
C PHE A 135 -9.69 14.40 -0.25
N ASN A 136 -9.91 15.23 -1.28
CA ASN A 136 -10.00 16.68 -1.12
C ASN A 136 -11.41 17.13 -0.71
N ALA A 137 -11.50 17.86 0.39
CA ALA A 137 -12.73 18.58 0.73
C ALA A 137 -12.93 19.80 -0.18
N THR A 138 -14.15 20.33 -0.17
CA THR A 138 -14.45 21.65 -0.74
C THR A 138 -15.11 22.53 0.31
N ALA A 139 -15.05 23.84 0.14
CA ALA A 139 -15.73 24.77 1.03
C ALA A 139 -16.28 25.96 0.25
N THR A 140 -17.42 26.47 0.70
CA THR A 140 -18.06 27.67 0.18
C THR A 140 -18.46 28.58 1.33
N ASP A 141 -18.61 29.87 1.04
CA ASP A 141 -19.05 30.86 2.01
C ASP A 141 -19.71 32.04 1.27
N ASN A 142 -20.63 32.77 1.92
CA ASN A 142 -21.29 33.92 1.32
C ASN A 142 -20.34 35.11 1.11
N CYS A 143 -19.29 35.22 1.91
CA CYS A 143 -18.21 36.19 1.80
C CYS A 143 -16.90 35.62 1.27
N GLY A 144 -16.91 34.35 0.87
CA GLY A 144 -15.75 33.63 0.35
C GLY A 144 -14.90 32.98 1.45
N VAL A 145 -14.29 31.86 1.08
CA VAL A 145 -13.40 31.09 1.96
C VAL A 145 -11.97 31.59 1.77
N ILE A 146 -11.26 31.89 2.87
CA ILE A 146 -9.87 32.36 2.80
C ILE A 146 -8.86 31.23 2.91
N SER A 147 -9.21 30.13 3.58
CA SER A 147 -8.35 28.97 3.68
C SER A 147 -9.15 27.69 3.83
N LEU A 148 -8.70 26.64 3.12
CA LEU A 148 -9.17 25.28 3.28
C LEU A 148 -7.94 24.39 3.40
N THR A 149 -7.65 23.91 4.61
CA THR A 149 -6.42 23.18 4.92
C THR A 149 -6.69 21.86 5.60
N HIS A 150 -5.76 20.90 5.55
CA HIS A 150 -5.82 19.65 6.30
C HIS A 150 -4.72 19.49 7.35
N ASN A 151 -4.91 18.58 8.30
CA ASN A 151 -3.92 18.26 9.34
C ASN A 151 -2.87 17.19 8.95
N TYR A 152 -2.90 16.65 7.72
CA TYR A 152 -1.94 15.64 7.28
C TYR A 152 -0.54 16.24 7.00
N GLY A 153 0.23 16.47 8.07
CA GLY A 153 1.48 17.23 8.04
C GLY A 153 2.66 16.58 7.31
N ALA A 154 2.59 15.28 6.99
CA ALA A 154 3.59 14.61 6.16
C ALA A 154 3.55 15.08 4.70
N TRP A 155 2.46 15.75 4.30
CA TRP A 155 2.26 16.25 2.95
C TRP A 155 2.46 17.76 2.87
N GLY A 156 3.26 18.19 1.89
CA GLY A 156 3.70 19.59 1.78
C GLY A 156 2.67 20.55 1.17
N ASN A 157 1.57 20.06 0.58
CA ASN A 157 0.50 20.91 0.07
C ASN A 157 -0.67 20.92 1.06
N PRO A 158 -0.90 22.01 1.80
CA PRO A 158 -1.93 22.05 2.84
C PRO A 158 -3.36 22.01 2.28
N ASN A 159 -3.55 22.32 1.00
CA ASN A 159 -4.86 22.55 0.39
C ASN A 159 -5.33 21.37 -0.48
N SER A 160 -4.51 20.33 -0.65
CA SER A 160 -4.82 19.19 -1.50
C SER A 160 -3.99 17.99 -1.09
N LEU A 161 -4.62 16.82 -1.03
CA LEU A 161 -3.96 15.54 -0.78
C LEU A 161 -3.57 14.81 -2.08
N ALA A 162 -3.67 15.47 -3.24
CA ALA A 162 -3.34 14.86 -4.52
C ALA A 162 -1.85 14.45 -4.57
N GLY A 163 -1.58 13.15 -4.74
CA GLY A 163 -0.23 12.60 -4.72
C GLY A 163 0.35 12.37 -3.32
N ALA A 164 -0.41 12.62 -2.25
CA ALA A 164 0.02 12.32 -0.90
C ALA A 164 0.14 10.80 -0.69
N THR A 165 1.22 10.36 -0.06
CA THR A 165 1.44 8.95 0.28
C THR A 165 0.97 8.69 1.70
N PHE A 166 0.02 7.78 1.87
CA PHE A 166 -0.51 7.35 3.16
C PHE A 166 0.08 5.99 3.56
N PRO A 167 0.47 5.77 4.83
CA PRO A 167 1.00 4.48 5.29
C PRO A 167 -0.13 3.45 5.48
N VAL A 168 0.20 2.16 5.35
CA VAL A 168 -0.72 1.06 5.69
C VAL A 168 -1.29 1.24 7.10
N GLY A 169 -2.57 0.93 7.28
CA GLY A 169 -3.32 1.19 8.51
C GLY A 169 -4.35 2.31 8.37
N SER A 170 -4.79 2.88 9.49
CA SER A 170 -5.83 3.91 9.52
C SER A 170 -5.23 5.30 9.72
N THR A 171 -5.53 6.23 8.79
CA THR A 171 -5.19 7.64 8.90
C THR A 171 -6.47 8.48 8.95
N VAL A 172 -6.60 9.33 9.97
CA VAL A 172 -7.69 10.31 10.07
C VAL A 172 -7.18 11.65 9.58
N VAL A 173 -7.87 12.22 8.59
CA VAL A 173 -7.56 13.55 8.07
C VAL A 173 -8.71 14.51 8.39
N THR A 174 -8.38 15.61 9.05
CA THR A 174 -9.31 16.68 9.39
C THR A 174 -9.05 17.88 8.48
N TRP A 175 -10.05 18.22 7.68
CA TRP A 175 -10.11 19.44 6.90
C TRP A 175 -10.69 20.58 7.73
N THR A 176 -10.13 21.78 7.59
CA THR A 176 -10.54 23.00 8.27
C THR A 176 -10.74 24.10 7.23
N ALA A 177 -11.95 24.65 7.15
CA ALA A 177 -12.24 25.84 6.36
C ALA A 177 -12.34 27.06 7.29
N LYS A 178 -11.82 28.20 6.82
CA LYS A 178 -11.89 29.49 7.51
C LYS A 178 -12.32 30.57 6.53
N ASP A 179 -13.21 31.45 6.95
CA ASP A 179 -13.64 32.63 6.19
C ASP A 179 -12.84 33.90 6.55
N ALA A 180 -13.13 35.00 5.85
CA ALA A 180 -12.46 36.29 6.03
C ALA A 180 -12.77 36.98 7.37
N SER A 181 -13.74 36.49 8.14
CA SER A 181 -14.08 36.98 9.49
C SER A 181 -13.43 36.16 10.58
N GLY A 182 -12.86 35.02 10.21
CA GLY A 182 -12.21 34.10 11.10
C GLY A 182 -13.13 33.02 11.65
N ASN A 183 -14.36 32.87 11.16
CA ASN A 183 -15.17 31.71 11.53
C ASN A 183 -14.55 30.47 10.90
N THR A 184 -14.54 29.37 11.66
CA THR A 184 -13.93 28.11 11.24
C THR A 184 -14.92 26.96 11.35
N ILE A 185 -14.88 26.05 10.38
CA ILE A 185 -15.59 24.77 10.42
C ILE A 185 -14.64 23.65 10.04
N THR A 186 -14.89 22.45 10.55
CA THR A 186 -14.06 21.27 10.27
C THR A 186 -14.89 20.10 9.80
N CYS A 187 -14.31 19.24 8.98
CA CYS A 187 -14.86 17.92 8.67
C CYS A 187 -13.71 16.90 8.62
N SER A 188 -13.96 15.65 9.00
CA SER A 188 -12.92 14.61 9.03
C SER A 188 -13.28 13.43 8.16
N ILE A 189 -12.26 12.83 7.55
CA ILE A 189 -12.35 11.57 6.82
C ILE A 189 -11.41 10.54 7.44
N THR A 190 -11.76 9.27 7.28
CA THR A 190 -10.91 8.15 7.68
C THR A 190 -10.48 7.41 6.42
N ILE A 191 -9.17 7.17 6.28
CA ILE A 191 -8.56 6.41 5.18
C ILE A 191 -7.92 5.17 5.80
N THR A 192 -8.45 4.00 5.45
CA THR A 192 -7.93 2.69 5.86
C THR A 192 -7.22 2.04 4.69
N LEU A 193 -5.95 1.74 4.87
CA LEU A 193 -5.11 1.09 3.89
C LEU A 193 -4.79 -0.33 4.33
N ASN A 194 -5.08 -1.29 3.46
CA ASN A 194 -4.78 -2.69 3.66
C ASN A 194 -3.57 -3.07 2.82
N ASP A 195 -2.68 -3.86 3.40
CA ASP A 195 -1.65 -4.52 2.62
C ASP A 195 -2.22 -5.77 1.96
N THR A 196 -2.10 -5.83 0.64
CA THR A 196 -2.59 -6.96 -0.18
C THR A 196 -1.48 -7.55 -1.05
N GLN A 197 -0.23 -7.19 -0.81
CA GLN A 197 0.90 -7.73 -1.54
C GLN A 197 1.50 -8.89 -0.73
N ALA A 198 1.68 -10.02 -1.39
CA ALA A 198 2.35 -11.14 -0.77
C ALA A 198 3.85 -10.86 -0.62
N PRO A 199 4.50 -11.42 0.42
CA PRO A 199 5.95 -11.45 0.48
C PRO A 199 6.52 -12.19 -0.74
N ALA A 200 7.80 -11.99 -1.05
CA ALA A 200 8.49 -12.66 -2.13
C ALA A 200 9.81 -13.26 -1.66
N PHE A 201 10.06 -14.53 -2.01
CA PHE A 201 11.35 -15.17 -1.75
C PHE A 201 12.45 -14.61 -2.64
N VAL A 202 13.59 -14.23 -2.04
CA VAL A 202 14.75 -13.64 -2.76
C VAL A 202 15.80 -14.67 -3.18
N ASN A 203 15.81 -15.84 -2.54
CA ASN A 203 16.80 -16.90 -2.76
C ASN A 203 16.17 -18.30 -2.70
N CYS A 204 14.92 -18.45 -3.14
CA CYS A 204 14.29 -19.78 -3.25
C CYS A 204 15.18 -20.68 -4.13
N PRO A 205 15.62 -21.86 -3.63
CA PRO A 205 16.45 -22.77 -4.41
C PRO A 205 15.80 -23.19 -5.73
N THR A 206 16.62 -23.62 -6.69
CA THR A 206 16.15 -24.18 -7.96
C THR A 206 15.24 -25.38 -7.72
N ALA A 207 14.26 -25.58 -8.60
CA ALA A 207 13.20 -26.57 -8.43
C ALA A 207 13.71 -27.99 -8.15
N THR A 208 14.87 -28.39 -8.67
CA THR A 208 15.49 -29.68 -8.33
C THR A 208 17.00 -29.57 -8.31
N PHE A 209 17.67 -30.21 -7.34
CA PHE A 209 19.09 -30.49 -7.41
C PHE A 209 19.42 -31.88 -6.86
N THR A 210 20.52 -32.45 -7.36
CA THR A 210 20.91 -33.84 -7.12
C THR A 210 22.23 -33.91 -6.36
N VAL A 211 22.32 -34.82 -5.38
CA VAL A 211 23.51 -35.04 -4.55
C VAL A 211 23.82 -36.54 -4.50
N GLY A 212 25.10 -36.89 -4.53
CA GLY A 212 25.59 -38.28 -4.36
C GLY A 212 25.58 -38.72 -2.90
N ALA A 213 25.26 -39.99 -2.64
CA ALA A 213 25.37 -40.58 -1.31
C ALA A 213 26.84 -40.84 -0.93
N ASP A 214 27.18 -40.66 0.34
CA ASP A 214 28.52 -40.95 0.87
C ASP A 214 28.73 -42.47 1.06
N ALA A 215 29.87 -42.84 1.65
CA ALA A 215 30.29 -44.24 1.80
C ALA A 215 29.35 -45.10 2.67
N ASP A 216 28.49 -44.49 3.49
CA ASP A 216 27.48 -45.16 4.32
C ASP A 216 26.07 -45.18 3.70
N CYS A 217 25.98 -44.89 2.39
CA CYS A 217 24.73 -44.74 1.64
C CYS A 217 23.79 -43.66 2.17
N GLN A 218 24.35 -42.65 2.82
CA GLN A 218 23.62 -41.46 3.24
C GLN A 218 24.44 -40.23 2.91
N THR A 219 23.83 -39.06 2.88
CA THR A 219 24.58 -37.81 2.84
C THR A 219 23.88 -36.70 3.60
N GLY A 220 24.66 -35.82 4.22
CA GLY A 220 24.17 -34.67 4.96
C GLY A 220 23.82 -33.54 3.99
N VAL A 221 22.56 -33.45 3.58
CA VAL A 221 22.15 -32.44 2.59
C VAL A 221 21.89 -31.10 3.26
N ILE A 222 22.55 -30.06 2.74
CA ILE A 222 22.34 -28.66 3.10
C ILE A 222 21.91 -27.86 1.87
N TRP A 223 21.10 -26.83 2.09
CA TRP A 223 20.62 -25.92 1.05
C TRP A 223 20.61 -24.47 1.52
N SER A 224 20.55 -23.52 0.60
CA SER A 224 20.34 -22.13 0.99
C SER A 224 18.96 -21.98 1.63
N ILE A 225 18.91 -21.65 2.92
CA ILE A 225 17.65 -21.42 3.65
C ILE A 225 16.92 -20.25 2.97
N PRO A 226 15.68 -20.44 2.51
CA PRO A 226 14.93 -19.38 1.86
C PRO A 226 14.69 -18.19 2.79
N VAL A 227 14.87 -17.00 2.24
CA VAL A 227 14.60 -15.70 2.83
C VAL A 227 13.57 -15.02 1.95
N ALA A 228 12.58 -14.39 2.57
CA ALA A 228 11.57 -13.62 1.88
C ALA A 228 11.58 -12.17 2.38
N GLN A 229 11.16 -11.26 1.50
CA GLN A 229 11.01 -9.85 1.77
C GLN A 229 9.62 -9.41 1.35
N ASP A 230 9.12 -8.37 1.99
CA ASP A 230 7.85 -7.75 1.63
C ASP A 230 8.07 -6.24 1.50
N ASN A 231 7.23 -5.60 0.71
CA ASN A 231 7.24 -4.15 0.59
C ASN A 231 6.82 -3.48 1.91
N CYS A 232 6.14 -4.20 2.81
CA CYS A 232 5.60 -3.70 4.06
C CYS A 232 5.86 -4.65 5.25
N GLY A 233 6.13 -4.06 6.42
CA GLY A 233 6.26 -4.81 7.67
C GLY A 233 7.42 -5.82 7.69
N THR A 234 7.25 -6.84 8.53
CA THR A 234 8.23 -7.93 8.71
C THR A 234 7.67 -9.25 8.21
N VAL A 235 8.48 -10.01 7.50
CA VAL A 235 8.13 -11.34 7.00
C VAL A 235 8.58 -12.42 7.97
N THR A 236 7.71 -13.40 8.22
CA THR A 236 8.05 -14.65 8.91
C THR A 236 8.13 -15.78 7.89
N VAL A 237 9.24 -16.52 7.87
CA VAL A 237 9.42 -17.70 7.01
C VAL A 237 9.37 -18.95 7.89
N ALA A 238 8.53 -19.91 7.52
CA ALA A 238 8.42 -21.20 8.19
C ALA A 238 8.71 -22.34 7.23
N GLU A 239 9.45 -23.35 7.69
CA GLU A 239 9.57 -24.62 6.98
C GLU A 239 8.29 -25.43 7.21
N THR A 240 7.59 -25.79 6.13
CA THR A 240 6.29 -26.48 6.14
C THR A 240 6.34 -27.84 5.44
N SER A 241 7.54 -28.35 5.16
CA SER A 241 7.78 -29.66 4.57
C SER A 241 7.01 -30.77 5.30
N ALA A 242 6.12 -31.46 4.59
CA ALA A 242 5.33 -32.55 5.18
C ALA A 242 6.21 -33.80 5.42
N GLY A 243 6.59 -34.02 6.68
CA GLY A 243 7.39 -35.20 7.09
C GLY A 243 8.91 -35.02 7.03
N GLY A 244 9.40 -33.80 6.79
CA GLY A 244 10.82 -33.51 6.62
C GLY A 244 11.33 -33.86 5.21
N PRO A 245 12.64 -33.75 4.94
CA PRO A 245 13.74 -33.62 5.91
C PRO A 245 14.07 -32.19 6.33
N TYR A 246 14.65 -32.02 7.52
CA TYR A 246 15.18 -30.75 8.00
C TYR A 246 16.58 -30.47 7.44
N TYR A 247 16.98 -29.20 7.42
CA TYR A 247 18.32 -28.80 7.01
C TYR A 247 19.41 -29.61 7.73
N GLY A 248 20.30 -30.26 6.96
CA GLY A 248 21.46 -30.99 7.46
C GLY A 248 21.18 -32.42 7.96
N THR A 249 19.96 -32.95 7.82
CA THR A 249 19.69 -34.36 8.13
C THR A 249 20.40 -35.30 7.15
N GLN A 250 20.80 -36.48 7.61
CA GLN A 250 21.32 -37.56 6.77
C GLN A 250 20.20 -38.19 5.95
N LEU A 251 20.38 -38.24 4.63
CA LEU A 251 19.40 -38.74 3.68
C LEU A 251 19.98 -39.89 2.86
N ALA A 252 19.24 -41.00 2.80
CA ALA A 252 19.53 -42.09 1.89
C ALA A 252 19.11 -41.74 0.44
N PRO A 253 19.52 -42.52 -0.57
CA PRO A 253 19.02 -42.35 -1.93
C PRO A 253 17.48 -42.30 -1.99
N GLY A 254 16.96 -41.28 -2.64
CA GLY A 254 15.53 -40.97 -2.62
C GLY A 254 15.21 -39.58 -3.15
N THR A 255 13.93 -39.24 -3.18
CA THR A 255 13.42 -37.92 -3.58
C THR A 255 12.71 -37.27 -2.40
N TYR A 256 13.09 -36.04 -2.08
CA TYR A 256 12.63 -35.30 -0.92
C TYR A 256 12.11 -33.93 -1.36
N ASN A 257 10.88 -33.59 -0.98
CA ASN A 257 10.26 -32.30 -1.32
C ASN A 257 10.32 -31.37 -0.11
N ILE A 258 10.95 -30.22 -0.29
CA ILE A 258 11.09 -29.19 0.74
C ILE A 258 10.14 -28.04 0.43
N GLN A 259 9.48 -27.53 1.47
CA GLN A 259 8.57 -26.39 1.35
C GLN A 259 8.85 -25.38 2.45
N TYR A 260 8.92 -24.11 2.06
CA TYR A 260 8.90 -22.97 2.94
C TYR A 260 7.73 -22.06 2.58
N VAL A 261 7.03 -21.54 3.59
CA VAL A 261 5.97 -20.55 3.42
C VAL A 261 6.38 -19.26 4.11
N ALA A 262 6.29 -18.16 3.38
CA ALA A 262 6.46 -16.81 3.89
C ALA A 262 5.09 -16.23 4.25
N TYR A 263 5.02 -15.56 5.40
CA TYR A 263 3.85 -14.88 5.93
C TYR A 263 4.22 -13.42 6.21
N ASP A 264 3.40 -12.48 5.75
CA ASP A 264 3.54 -11.08 6.15
C ASP A 264 2.81 -10.76 7.46
N GLY A 265 2.82 -9.48 7.84
CA GLY A 265 2.10 -8.95 9.00
C GLY A 265 0.69 -8.42 8.67
N ALA A 266 0.18 -8.62 7.46
CA ALA A 266 -1.08 -8.06 7.02
C ALA A 266 -2.28 -8.75 7.68
N THR A 267 -3.47 -8.12 7.57
CA THR A 267 -4.73 -8.73 8.00
C THR A 267 -5.78 -8.55 6.90
N PRO A 268 -6.18 -9.63 6.19
CA PRO A 268 -5.69 -11.00 6.32
C PRO A 268 -4.20 -11.13 5.94
N VAL A 269 -3.54 -12.17 6.47
CA VAL A 269 -2.12 -12.47 6.18
C VAL A 269 -1.98 -12.83 4.69
N ASN A 270 -1.04 -12.21 3.99
CA ASN A 270 -0.64 -12.62 2.65
C ASN A 270 0.50 -13.65 2.74
N THR A 271 0.52 -14.59 1.80
CA THR A 271 1.50 -15.68 1.80
C THR A 271 2.11 -15.92 0.44
N ASP A 272 3.36 -16.40 0.46
CA ASP A 272 4.05 -16.94 -0.71
C ASP A 272 4.73 -18.26 -0.35
N THR A 273 4.93 -19.15 -1.33
CA THR A 273 5.43 -20.51 -1.11
C THR A 273 6.64 -20.79 -2.00
N CYS A 274 7.76 -21.15 -1.37
CA CYS A 274 8.94 -21.68 -2.03
C CYS A 274 8.95 -23.20 -1.91
N ASN A 275 9.07 -23.89 -3.05
CA ASN A 275 9.22 -25.35 -3.09
C ASN A 275 10.41 -25.74 -3.95
N PHE A 276 11.10 -26.80 -3.53
CA PHE A 276 12.16 -27.43 -4.30
C PHE A 276 12.32 -28.90 -3.91
N THR A 277 12.96 -29.66 -4.79
CA THR A 277 13.16 -31.10 -4.66
C THR A 277 14.65 -31.41 -4.53
N ILE A 278 14.97 -32.26 -3.57
CA ILE A 278 16.30 -32.85 -3.39
C ILE A 278 16.22 -34.29 -3.89
N ILE A 279 17.14 -34.67 -4.77
CA ILE A 279 17.30 -36.06 -5.19
C ILE A 279 18.66 -36.55 -4.68
N VAL A 280 18.64 -37.52 -3.79
CA VAL A 280 19.84 -38.24 -3.38
C VAL A 280 19.96 -39.48 -4.27
N VAL A 281 21.10 -39.63 -4.93
CA VAL A 281 21.39 -40.78 -5.79
C VAL A 281 22.62 -41.51 -5.29
N ASP A 282 22.66 -42.81 -5.54
CA ASP A 282 23.92 -43.53 -5.53
C ASP A 282 24.68 -43.23 -6.81
N ASP A 283 25.80 -42.51 -6.70
CA ASP A 283 26.64 -42.11 -7.81
C ASP A 283 28.01 -42.83 -7.83
N SER A 284 28.26 -43.72 -6.87
CA SER A 284 29.48 -44.50 -6.77
C SER A 284 29.40 -45.76 -7.65
N ASP A 285 30.55 -46.20 -8.18
CA ASP A 285 30.62 -47.46 -8.92
C ASP A 285 30.92 -48.62 -7.95
N PRO A 286 30.28 -49.80 -8.12
CA PRO A 286 30.49 -50.94 -7.23
C PRO A 286 31.89 -51.54 -7.38
N LEU A 287 32.40 -52.15 -6.31
CA LEU A 287 33.69 -52.82 -6.28
C LEU A 287 33.53 -54.34 -6.29
N LEU A 288 34.02 -54.97 -7.37
CA LEU A 288 34.09 -56.41 -7.55
C LEU A 288 35.55 -56.86 -7.70
N VAL A 289 36.00 -57.81 -6.86
CA VAL A 289 37.32 -58.44 -6.93
C VAL A 289 37.13 -59.94 -7.09
N CYS A 290 37.52 -60.49 -8.23
CA CYS A 290 37.48 -61.93 -8.51
C CYS A 290 38.69 -62.66 -7.92
N PRO A 291 38.59 -63.96 -7.60
CA PRO A 291 39.76 -64.77 -7.29
C PRO A 291 40.70 -64.87 -8.51
N GLU A 292 41.97 -65.18 -8.25
CA GLU A 292 42.92 -65.49 -9.32
C GLU A 292 42.52 -66.79 -10.06
N ASP A 293 43.03 -66.95 -11.28
CA ASP A 293 42.86 -68.19 -12.05
C ASP A 293 43.44 -69.38 -11.27
N MET A 294 42.70 -70.48 -11.23
CA MET A 294 43.09 -71.68 -10.50
C MET A 294 43.23 -72.88 -11.43
N THR A 295 44.14 -73.79 -11.08
CA THR A 295 44.30 -75.10 -11.75
C THR A 295 43.98 -76.20 -10.75
N VAL A 296 42.99 -77.03 -11.09
CA VAL A 296 42.52 -78.15 -10.27
C VAL A 296 42.74 -79.48 -10.99
N VAL A 297 42.86 -80.56 -10.23
CA VAL A 297 42.95 -81.92 -10.76
C VAL A 297 41.55 -82.53 -10.79
N SER A 298 41.23 -83.32 -11.82
CA SER A 298 39.94 -84.02 -11.92
C SER A 298 39.71 -84.96 -10.73
N ASP A 299 38.44 -85.12 -10.35
CA ASP A 299 38.05 -86.03 -9.28
C ASP A 299 38.39 -87.49 -9.63
N ALA A 300 38.68 -88.31 -8.61
CA ALA A 300 39.15 -89.67 -8.83
C ALA A 300 38.15 -90.51 -9.63
N GLY A 301 38.62 -91.08 -10.74
CA GLY A 301 37.82 -91.97 -11.59
C GLY A 301 36.83 -91.29 -12.54
N VAL A 302 36.82 -89.95 -12.62
CA VAL A 302 35.98 -89.18 -13.56
C VAL A 302 36.76 -88.08 -14.28
N CYS A 303 36.31 -87.65 -15.46
CA CYS A 303 36.92 -86.54 -16.23
C CYS A 303 36.30 -85.17 -15.88
N THR A 304 35.83 -85.02 -14.66
CA THR A 304 35.18 -83.81 -14.16
C THR A 304 35.79 -83.41 -12.82
N TRP A 305 35.62 -82.16 -12.46
CA TRP A 305 35.94 -81.66 -11.13
C TRP A 305 34.69 -81.02 -10.52
N THR A 306 34.48 -81.25 -9.23
CA THR A 306 33.33 -80.76 -8.48
C THR A 306 33.76 -79.66 -7.52
N SER A 307 33.18 -78.46 -7.64
CA SER A 307 33.60 -77.31 -6.83
C SER A 307 33.30 -77.48 -5.34
N ALA A 308 34.27 -77.14 -4.49
CA ALA A 308 34.04 -77.04 -3.06
C ALA A 308 33.26 -75.75 -2.72
N ALA A 309 32.67 -75.71 -1.52
CA ALA A 309 31.89 -74.59 -1.07
C ALA A 309 32.74 -73.31 -0.99
N GLY A 310 32.32 -72.27 -1.71
CA GLY A 310 32.93 -70.94 -1.67
C GLY A 310 34.26 -70.79 -2.41
N GLU A 311 34.78 -71.86 -3.01
CA GLU A 311 36.09 -71.89 -3.66
C GLU A 311 36.18 -70.97 -4.89
N LEU A 312 35.04 -70.72 -5.55
CA LEU A 312 34.93 -69.86 -6.72
C LEU A 312 34.31 -68.49 -6.40
N ASN A 313 34.07 -68.17 -5.13
CA ASN A 313 33.40 -66.91 -4.77
C ASN A 313 34.32 -65.71 -5.07
N PRO A 314 33.75 -64.55 -5.45
CA PRO A 314 34.49 -63.29 -5.46
C PRO A 314 35.14 -63.02 -4.11
N LEU A 315 36.36 -62.47 -4.12
CA LEU A 315 37.08 -62.03 -2.91
C LEU A 315 36.39 -60.83 -2.26
N LEU A 316 35.77 -59.97 -3.07
CA LEU A 316 35.01 -58.81 -2.61
C LEU A 316 33.91 -58.50 -3.63
N ALA A 317 32.70 -58.24 -3.14
CA ALA A 317 31.58 -57.75 -3.93
C ALA A 317 30.77 -56.79 -3.05
N VAL A 318 31.10 -55.50 -3.12
CA VAL A 318 30.53 -54.46 -2.27
C VAL A 318 30.20 -53.22 -3.08
N ASP A 319 29.25 -52.47 -2.57
CA ASP A 319 28.87 -51.15 -3.02
C ASP A 319 28.60 -50.31 -1.75
N ASN A 320 28.73 -48.98 -1.82
CA ASN A 320 28.40 -48.13 -0.67
C ASN A 320 26.91 -48.19 -0.37
N CYS A 321 26.06 -48.47 -1.35
CA CYS A 321 24.63 -48.58 -1.20
C CYS A 321 24.07 -50.02 -1.28
N PRO A 322 23.07 -50.37 -0.44
CA PRO A 322 22.35 -51.62 -0.58
C PRO A 322 21.61 -51.71 -1.91
N GLY A 323 21.33 -52.93 -2.38
CA GLY A 323 20.53 -53.15 -3.59
C GLY A 323 21.34 -53.48 -4.85
N TYR A 324 22.63 -53.75 -4.72
CA TYR A 324 23.42 -54.38 -5.78
C TYR A 324 23.03 -55.85 -5.97
N THR A 325 23.16 -56.33 -7.20
CA THR A 325 22.92 -57.73 -7.59
C THR A 325 24.22 -58.32 -8.11
N LEU A 326 24.69 -59.39 -7.46
CA LEU A 326 25.78 -60.22 -7.97
C LEU A 326 25.19 -61.36 -8.80
N THR A 327 25.76 -61.59 -9.99
CA THR A 327 25.42 -62.72 -10.86
C THR A 327 26.67 -63.43 -11.35
N HIS A 328 26.55 -64.70 -11.73
CA HIS A 328 27.63 -65.47 -12.36
C HIS A 328 27.16 -66.15 -13.64
N SER A 329 28.08 -66.42 -14.56
CA SER A 329 27.86 -67.28 -15.72
C SER A 329 29.05 -68.22 -15.91
N ILE A 330 28.80 -69.43 -16.41
CA ILE A 330 29.84 -70.42 -16.68
C ILE A 330 29.88 -70.64 -18.19
N ASN A 331 31.05 -70.41 -18.80
CA ASN A 331 31.28 -70.59 -20.24
C ASN A 331 30.28 -69.83 -21.13
N GLY A 332 29.87 -68.63 -20.69
CA GLY A 332 28.89 -67.81 -21.42
C GLY A 332 27.44 -68.28 -21.29
N SER A 333 27.12 -69.16 -20.32
CA SER A 333 25.74 -69.49 -19.98
C SER A 333 24.93 -68.24 -19.60
N PRO A 334 23.60 -68.31 -19.58
CA PRO A 334 22.78 -67.28 -18.97
C PRO A 334 23.26 -66.99 -17.54
N ALA A 335 23.24 -65.71 -17.16
CA ALA A 335 23.65 -65.28 -15.84
C ALA A 335 22.66 -65.78 -14.77
N VAL A 336 23.19 -66.27 -13.66
CA VAL A 336 22.43 -66.78 -12.51
C VAL A 336 22.74 -65.90 -11.30
N ASN A 337 21.72 -65.58 -10.50
CA ASN A 337 21.89 -64.76 -9.30
C ASN A 337 22.78 -65.46 -8.26
N GLY A 338 23.67 -64.68 -7.65
CA GLY A 338 24.59 -65.12 -6.61
C GLY A 338 25.88 -65.71 -7.15
N VAL A 339 26.53 -66.51 -6.30
CA VAL A 339 27.79 -67.19 -6.58
C VAL A 339 27.58 -68.57 -7.19
N VAL A 340 28.64 -69.16 -7.75
CA VAL A 340 28.62 -70.54 -8.24
C VAL A 340 28.22 -71.49 -7.09
N PRO A 341 27.17 -72.31 -7.25
CA PRO A 341 26.76 -73.25 -6.20
C PRO A 341 27.86 -74.27 -5.85
N VAL A 342 27.90 -74.70 -4.59
CA VAL A 342 28.71 -75.87 -4.19
C VAL A 342 28.27 -77.11 -4.98
N GLY A 343 29.23 -77.95 -5.35
CA GLY A 343 28.92 -79.16 -6.11
C GLY A 343 28.70 -78.91 -7.60
N THR A 344 29.04 -77.72 -8.10
CA THR A 344 28.98 -77.44 -9.54
C THR A 344 30.07 -78.25 -10.24
N VAL A 345 29.68 -78.97 -11.29
CA VAL A 345 30.57 -79.90 -12.01
C VAL A 345 31.14 -79.22 -13.25
N PHE A 346 32.46 -79.20 -13.35
CA PHE A 346 33.20 -78.68 -14.50
C PHE A 346 33.85 -79.83 -15.27
N ALA A 347 33.70 -79.84 -16.59
CA ALA A 347 34.37 -80.80 -17.46
C ALA A 347 35.87 -80.48 -17.58
N ALA A 348 36.70 -81.49 -17.83
CA ALA A 348 38.11 -81.29 -18.13
C ALA A 348 38.31 -80.31 -19.30
N GLY A 349 39.17 -79.32 -19.10
CA GLY A 349 39.42 -78.24 -20.06
C GLY A 349 39.35 -76.86 -19.39
N LEU A 350 39.47 -75.81 -20.20
CA LEU A 350 39.30 -74.44 -19.72
C LEU A 350 37.81 -74.16 -19.49
N SER A 351 37.48 -73.69 -18.29
CA SER A 351 36.17 -73.09 -18.00
C SER A 351 36.36 -71.65 -17.55
N THR A 352 35.48 -70.76 -18.00
CA THR A 352 35.46 -69.34 -17.60
C THR A 352 34.25 -69.09 -16.74
N VAL A 353 34.46 -68.60 -15.52
CA VAL A 353 33.41 -68.08 -14.64
C VAL A 353 33.43 -66.56 -14.74
N THR A 354 32.36 -65.96 -15.24
CA THR A 354 32.23 -64.50 -15.31
C THR A 354 31.29 -64.03 -14.23
N TYR A 355 31.77 -63.17 -13.33
CA TYR A 355 30.95 -62.46 -12.36
C TYR A 355 30.55 -61.08 -12.87
N THR A 356 29.32 -60.66 -12.61
CA THR A 356 28.83 -59.30 -12.88
C THR A 356 28.16 -58.75 -11.63
N LEU A 357 28.61 -57.57 -11.20
CA LEU A 357 28.03 -56.82 -10.11
C LEU A 357 27.30 -55.61 -10.70
N ALA A 358 25.98 -55.56 -10.54
CA ALA A 358 25.14 -54.50 -11.07
C ALA A 358 24.44 -53.75 -9.93
N THR A 359 24.52 -52.42 -9.92
CA THR A 359 23.74 -51.57 -9.00
C THR A 359 22.44 -51.15 -9.67
N GLN A 360 21.42 -50.84 -8.87
CA GLN A 360 20.29 -50.08 -9.37
C GLN A 360 20.77 -48.63 -9.58
N ARG A 361 21.39 -48.35 -10.72
CA ARG A 361 21.69 -46.96 -11.09
C ARG A 361 20.36 -46.21 -11.18
N HIS A 362 20.05 -45.40 -10.16
CA HIS A 362 19.08 -44.33 -10.31
C HIS A 362 19.69 -43.37 -11.35
N GLN A 363 19.06 -43.34 -12.52
CA GLN A 363 19.58 -42.77 -13.76
C GLN A 363 20.28 -41.42 -13.53
N ARG A 364 21.55 -41.35 -13.93
CA ARG A 364 22.20 -40.06 -14.21
C ARG A 364 21.49 -39.46 -15.43
N MET A 365 20.51 -38.58 -15.19
CA MET A 365 20.07 -37.62 -16.19
C MET A 365 21.12 -36.50 -16.21
N TRP A 366 21.99 -36.53 -17.21
CA TRP A 366 22.88 -35.42 -17.56
C TRP A 366 22.13 -34.37 -18.37
#